data_AF-A0A1B6FFG0-F1
#
_entry.id   AF-A0A1B6FFG0-F1
#
_cell.length_a   1.000
_cell.length_b   1.000
_cell.length_c   1.000
_cell.angle_alpha   90.00
_cell.angle_beta   90.00
_cell.angle_gamma   90.00
#
_symmetry.space_group_name_H-M   'P 1'
#
loop_
_entity.id
_entity.type
_entity.pdbx_description
1 polymer ?
#
loop_
_entity_poly.entity_id
_entity_poly.type
_entity_poly.pdbx_seq_one_letter_code
_entity_poly.pdbx_strand_id
1 'polypeptide(L)'
;ANYTFRVLAINKIGPSSPSGHSKVCTTQPDVPYKNPDNVEGKGTEPSNIVISWTPMPEIEHNAPRFHYRVFWRRDIAGEQWNSDDINDWRKSELVIANQPTFQPYQIKVIA
;
A
#
# COMPACT_ATOMS: atom_id res chain seq x y z
N ALA A 1 -15.59 3.71 -5.63
CA ALA A 1 -16.10 2.86 -4.53
C ALA A 1 -17.60 3.12 -4.33
N ASN A 2 -18.34 2.19 -3.70
CA ASN A 2 -19.78 2.31 -3.46
C ASN A 2 -20.06 2.38 -1.95
N TYR A 3 -20.83 3.38 -1.52
CA TYR A 3 -21.14 3.62 -0.10
C TYR A 3 -22.63 3.67 0.16
N THR A 4 -23.03 3.20 1.34
CA THR A 4 -24.35 3.43 1.93
C THR A 4 -24.18 3.86 3.38
N PHE A 5 -25.04 4.75 3.86
CA PHE A 5 -24.94 5.35 5.20
C PHE A 5 -26.18 5.01 6.03
N ARG A 6 -26.02 4.89 7.35
CA ARG A 6 -27.12 4.75 8.31
C ARG A 6 -26.82 5.55 9.58
N VAL A 7 -27.86 5.95 10.30
CA VAL A 7 -27.76 6.83 11.48
C VAL A 7 -28.18 6.07 12.74
N LEU A 8 -27.50 6.35 13.85
CA LEU A 8 -27.88 5.90 15.20
C LEU A 8 -28.13 7.14 16.07
N ALA A 9 -29.18 7.12 16.88
CA ALA A 9 -29.41 8.12 17.91
C ALA A 9 -28.87 7.61 19.25
N ILE A 10 -28.27 8.48 20.08
CA ILE A 10 -27.73 8.10 21.40
C ILE A 10 -28.36 8.99 22.47
N ASN A 11 -28.86 8.38 23.55
CA ASN A 11 -29.33 9.09 24.74
C ASN A 11 -28.65 8.55 26.02
N LYS A 12 -29.08 9.00 27.20
CA LYS A 12 -28.50 8.59 28.49
C LYS A 12 -28.58 7.09 28.79
N ILE A 13 -29.52 6.36 28.19
CA ILE A 13 -29.67 4.91 28.35
C ILE A 13 -28.76 4.16 27.37
N GLY A 14 -28.59 4.70 26.17
CA GLY A 14 -27.67 4.13 25.19
C GLY A 14 -28.04 4.43 23.73
N PRO A 15 -27.47 3.68 22.77
CA PRO A 15 -27.74 3.82 21.36
C PRO A 15 -29.10 3.20 20.97
N SER A 16 -29.78 3.81 20.01
CA SER A 16 -30.94 3.24 19.33
C SER A 16 -30.52 2.10 18.40
N SER A 17 -31.51 1.35 17.90
CA SER A 17 -31.30 0.55 16.69
C SER A 17 -30.91 1.47 15.52
N PRO A 18 -30.04 1.01 14.59
CA PRO A 18 -29.70 1.77 13.40
C PRO A 18 -30.91 2.03 12.50
N SER A 19 -30.91 3.17 11.79
CA SER A 19 -31.85 3.42 10.71
C SER A 19 -31.67 2.41 9.56
N GLY A 20 -32.62 2.40 8.62
CA GLY A 20 -32.37 1.86 7.28
C GLY A 20 -31.16 2.54 6.61
N HIS A 21 -30.53 1.86 5.66
CA HIS A 21 -29.41 2.41 4.91
C HIS A 21 -29.90 3.38 3.83
N SER A 22 -29.06 4.35 3.47
CA SER A 22 -29.29 5.28 2.35
C SER A 22 -29.26 4.56 1.01
N LYS A 23 -29.64 5.27 -0.06
CA LYS A 23 -29.30 4.85 -1.42
C LYS A 23 -27.77 4.76 -1.58
N VAL A 24 -27.34 3.96 -2.54
CA VAL A 24 -25.92 3.80 -2.88
C VAL A 24 -25.38 5.09 -3.51
N CYS A 25 -24.23 5.55 -3.01
CA CYS A 25 -23.45 6.62 -3.61
C CYS A 25 -22.17 6.05 -4.21
N THR A 26 -21.89 6.33 -5.47
CA THR A 26 -20.68 5.88 -6.19
C THR A 26 -19.70 7.03 -6.33
N THR A 27 -18.46 6.82 -5.91
CA THR A 27 -17.36 7.77 -6.12
C THR A 27 -16.67 7.54 -7.45
N GLN A 28 -16.23 8.62 -8.10
CA GLN A 28 -15.42 8.53 -9.31
C GLN A 28 -14.00 8.05 -9.00
N PRO A 29 -13.32 7.38 -9.95
CA PRO A 29 -11.93 7.00 -9.78
C PRO A 29 -10.98 8.21 -9.66
N ASP A 30 -9.93 8.06 -8.87
CA ASP A 30 -8.83 9.03 -8.75
C ASP A 30 -7.50 8.30 -8.45
N VAL A 31 -6.39 9.03 -8.43
CA VAL A 31 -5.09 8.50 -8.01
C VAL A 31 -5.09 8.13 -6.52
N PRO A 32 -4.26 7.16 -6.07
CA PRO A 32 -4.05 6.93 -4.65
C PRO A 32 -3.54 8.18 -3.93
N TYR A 33 -4.06 8.45 -2.74
CA TYR A 33 -3.72 9.66 -1.97
C TYR A 33 -2.57 9.45 -0.98
N LYS A 34 -2.07 8.22 -0.85
CA LYS A 34 -0.94 7.85 0.00
C LYS A 34 -0.17 6.69 -0.62
N ASN A 35 1.08 6.53 -0.19
CA ASN A 35 1.89 5.35 -0.48
C ASN A 35 1.79 4.35 0.69
N PRO A 36 2.28 3.10 0.50
CA PRO A 36 2.32 2.10 1.56
C PRO A 36 3.14 2.53 2.78
N ASP A 37 2.66 2.14 3.96
CA ASP A 37 3.32 2.39 5.23
C ASP A 37 4.36 1.29 5.55
N ASN A 38 5.27 1.55 6.49
CA ASN A 38 6.28 0.60 6.99
C ASN A 38 7.17 0.01 5.90
N VAL A 39 7.65 0.85 4.97
CA VAL A 39 8.63 0.42 3.97
C VAL A 39 9.95 0.08 4.64
N GLU A 40 10.41 -1.16 4.51
CA GLU A 40 11.68 -1.65 5.05
C GLU A 40 12.46 -2.40 3.96
N GLY A 41 13.79 -2.31 4.01
CA GLY A 41 14.70 -3.10 3.18
C GLY A 41 15.65 -3.90 4.05
N LYS A 42 15.51 -5.22 4.07
CA LYS A 42 16.31 -6.11 4.92
C LYS A 42 16.69 -7.39 4.16
N GLY A 43 17.97 -7.73 4.16
CA GLY A 43 18.43 -9.02 3.63
C GLY A 43 18.00 -10.18 4.54
N THR A 44 17.55 -11.27 3.93
CA THR A 44 17.30 -12.56 4.61
C THR A 44 18.44 -13.55 4.37
N GLU A 45 19.24 -13.33 3.33
CA GLU A 45 20.42 -14.10 2.95
C GLU A 45 21.58 -13.14 2.60
N PRO A 46 22.85 -13.59 2.62
CA PRO A 46 23.99 -12.72 2.33
C PRO A 46 23.94 -12.02 0.97
N SER A 47 23.24 -12.61 -0.01
CA SER A 47 23.19 -12.18 -1.41
C SER A 47 21.81 -11.65 -1.84
N ASN A 48 20.97 -11.20 -0.91
CA ASN A 48 19.66 -10.64 -1.26
C ASN A 48 19.31 -9.36 -0.47
N ILE A 49 18.27 -8.69 -0.95
CA ILE A 49 17.51 -7.71 -0.19
C ILE A 49 16.02 -8.04 -0.34
N VAL A 50 15.30 -8.02 0.78
CA VAL A 50 13.84 -8.12 0.80
C VAL A 50 13.30 -6.73 1.12
N ILE A 51 12.54 -6.18 0.18
CA ILE A 51 11.81 -4.92 0.37
C ILE A 51 10.41 -5.28 0.81
N SER A 52 9.99 -4.81 1.98
CA SER A 52 8.66 -5.06 2.54
C SER A 52 7.89 -3.77 2.79
N TRP A 53 6.56 -3.85 2.80
CA TRP A 53 5.64 -2.74 3.07
C TRP A 53 4.28 -3.25 3.58
N THR A 54 3.45 -2.35 4.08
CA THR A 54 2.08 -2.67 4.52
C THR A 54 1.12 -2.65 3.32
N PRO A 55 0.39 -3.75 3.03
CA PRO A 55 -0.61 -3.75 1.97
C PRO A 55 -1.71 -2.71 2.20
N MET A 56 -1.99 -1.92 1.18
CA MET A 56 -3.07 -0.93 1.18
C MET A 56 -4.43 -1.61 0.95
N PRO A 57 -5.43 -1.34 1.81
CA PRO A 57 -6.78 -1.87 1.64
C PRO A 57 -7.47 -1.29 0.40
N GLU A 58 -8.43 -2.01 -0.17
CA GLU A 58 -9.14 -1.62 -1.41
C GLU A 58 -9.80 -0.24 -1.34
N ILE A 59 -10.17 0.22 -0.15
CA ILE A 59 -10.74 1.56 0.06
C ILE A 59 -9.76 2.70 -0.24
N GLU A 60 -8.45 2.41 -0.21
CA GLU A 60 -7.36 3.37 -0.48
C GLU A 60 -6.83 3.26 -1.92
N HIS A 61 -7.32 2.31 -2.73
CA HIS A 61 -6.84 2.10 -4.11
C HIS A 61 -7.27 3.22 -5.06
N ASN A 62 -8.41 3.84 -4.78
CA ASN A 62 -9.03 4.94 -5.52
C ASN A 62 -9.38 4.70 -7.00
N ALA A 63 -8.78 3.72 -7.70
CA ALA A 63 -9.06 3.37 -9.08
C ALA A 63 -8.87 1.86 -9.37
N PRO A 64 -9.47 1.33 -10.46
CA PRO A 64 -9.26 -0.05 -10.89
C PRO A 64 -7.80 -0.32 -11.30
N ARG A 65 -7.36 -1.58 -11.17
CA ARG A 65 -5.99 -2.04 -11.53
C ARG A 65 -4.88 -1.36 -10.72
N PHE A 66 -5.17 -1.11 -9.45
CA PHE A 66 -4.17 -0.74 -8.46
C PHE A 66 -3.02 -1.75 -8.44
N HIS A 67 -1.79 -1.25 -8.36
CA HIS A 67 -0.57 -2.02 -8.24
C HIS A 67 0.46 -1.18 -7.48
N TYR A 68 1.41 -1.82 -6.81
CA TYR A 68 2.55 -1.09 -6.29
C TYR A 68 3.63 -0.99 -7.34
N ARG A 69 4.43 0.09 -7.30
CA ARG A 69 5.70 0.14 -8.00
C ARG A 69 6.83 0.33 -7.01
N VAL A 70 7.71 -0.65 -6.94
CA VAL A 70 8.84 -0.69 -6.01
C VAL A 70 10.08 -0.21 -6.74
N PHE A 71 10.79 0.76 -6.17
CA PHE A 71 12.05 1.28 -6.67
C PHE A 71 13.18 1.00 -5.69
N TRP A 72 14.33 0.60 -6.22
CA TRP A 72 15.54 0.42 -5.41
C TRP A 72 16.81 0.76 -6.19
N ARG A 73 17.82 1.19 -5.46
CA ARG A 73 19.20 1.34 -5.94
C ARG A 73 20.16 1.29 -4.77
N ARG A 74 21.43 0.96 -5.01
CA ARG A 74 22.46 1.17 -3.98
C ARG A 74 22.66 2.66 -3.77
N ASP A 75 23.08 3.02 -2.56
CA ASP A 75 23.37 4.41 -2.19
C ASP A 75 24.75 4.85 -2.71
N ILE A 76 24.89 4.82 -4.05
CA ILE A 76 26.12 5.15 -4.77
C ILE A 76 25.78 6.26 -5.78
N ALA A 77 26.64 7.27 -5.84
CA ALA A 77 26.47 8.38 -6.77
C ALA A 77 26.43 7.87 -8.23
N GLY A 78 25.41 8.32 -8.99
CA GLY A 78 25.22 7.95 -10.39
C GLY A 78 24.48 6.62 -10.62
N GLU A 79 24.12 5.88 -9.56
CA GLU A 79 23.36 4.65 -9.71
C GLU A 79 21.90 4.92 -10.12
N GLN A 80 21.46 4.19 -11.16
CA GLN A 80 20.12 4.27 -11.69
C GLN A 80 19.13 3.51 -10.80
N TRP A 81 17.89 3.98 -10.76
CA TRP A 81 16.81 3.27 -10.08
C TRP A 81 16.40 2.05 -10.87
N ASN A 82 16.38 0.90 -10.21
CA ASN A 82 15.63 -0.27 -10.68
C ASN A 82 14.17 -0.11 -10.25
N SER A 83 13.25 -0.74 -10.98
CA SER A 83 11.84 -0.76 -10.59
C SER A 83 11.16 -2.07 -10.97
N ASP A 84 10.15 -2.45 -10.19
CA ASP A 84 9.27 -3.58 -10.50
C ASP A 84 7.81 -3.26 -10.12
N ASP A 85 6.87 -3.78 -10.91
CA ASP A 85 5.43 -3.54 -10.76
C ASP A 85 4.76 -4.76 -10.12
N ILE A 86 4.16 -4.54 -8.95
CA ILE A 86 3.51 -5.56 -8.13
C ILE A 86 2.00 -5.45 -8.29
N ASN A 87 1.47 -6.22 -9.25
CA ASN A 87 0.05 -6.23 -9.59
C ASN A 87 -0.86 -6.89 -8.54
N ASP A 88 -0.30 -7.70 -7.64
CA ASP A 88 -1.06 -8.26 -6.51
C ASP A 88 -0.98 -7.30 -5.31
N TRP A 89 -2.07 -6.56 -5.08
CA TRP A 89 -2.16 -5.59 -4.00
C TRP A 89 -2.05 -6.20 -2.59
N ARG A 90 -2.26 -7.52 -2.46
CA ARG A 90 -2.11 -8.25 -1.19
C ARG A 90 -0.66 -8.59 -0.87
N LYS A 91 0.23 -8.53 -1.88
CA LYS A 91 1.65 -8.77 -1.68
C LYS A 91 2.25 -7.63 -0.85
N SER A 92 3.08 -8.00 0.10
CA SER A 92 3.73 -7.10 1.06
C SER A 92 5.24 -7.08 0.93
N GLU A 93 5.81 -7.80 -0.05
CA GLU A 93 7.25 -7.89 -0.21
C GLU A 93 7.73 -8.17 -1.65
N LEU A 94 8.97 -7.78 -1.92
CA LEU A 94 9.73 -8.08 -3.13
C LEU A 94 11.13 -8.55 -2.73
N VAL A 95 11.51 -9.73 -3.20
CA VAL A 95 12.85 -10.30 -2.98
C VAL A 95 13.72 -10.03 -4.20
N ILE A 96 14.85 -9.36 -3.99
CA ILE A 96 15.83 -9.06 -5.04
C ILE A 96 17.10 -9.87 -4.73
N ALA A 97 17.38 -10.85 -5.58
CA ALA A 97 18.54 -11.72 -5.47
C ALA A 97 19.81 -11.08 -6.05
N ASN A 98 20.93 -11.76 -5.86
CA ASN A 98 22.25 -11.42 -6.41
C ASN A 98 22.72 -9.99 -6.07
N GLN A 99 22.40 -9.55 -4.85
CA GLN A 99 22.83 -8.25 -4.34
C GLN A 99 24.13 -8.38 -3.53
N PRO A 100 25.03 -7.39 -3.58
CA PRO A 100 26.21 -7.36 -2.72
C PRO A 100 25.81 -7.29 -1.24
N THR A 101 26.56 -8.02 -0.41
CA THR A 101 26.29 -8.09 1.03
C THR A 101 26.63 -6.79 1.75
N PHE A 102 25.83 -6.46 2.78
CA PHE A 102 26.05 -5.34 3.69
C PHE A 102 26.30 -3.98 2.99
N GLN A 103 25.52 -3.68 1.95
CA GLN A 103 25.53 -2.39 1.25
C GLN A 103 24.29 -1.57 1.58
N PRO A 104 24.40 -0.23 1.66
CA PRO A 104 23.25 0.65 1.82
C PRO A 104 22.44 0.76 0.52
N TYR A 105 21.11 0.77 0.65
CA TYR A 105 20.17 0.96 -0.46
C TYR A 105 19.21 2.11 -0.17
N GLN A 106 18.81 2.81 -1.23
CA GLN A 106 17.67 3.70 -1.21
C GLN A 106 16.47 2.97 -1.81
N ILE A 107 15.33 3.00 -1.13
CA ILE A 107 14.12 2.28 -1.50
C ILE A 107 12.93 3.23 -1.51
N LYS A 108 12.01 3.04 -2.45
CA LYS A 108 10.70 3.70 -2.48
C LYS A 108 9.66 2.68 -2.90
N VAL A 109 8.48 2.73 -2.28
CA VAL A 109 7.31 1.98 -2.74
C VAL A 109 6.22 3.01 -3.01
N ILE A 110 5.68 3.02 -4.22
CA ILE A 110 4.59 3.91 -4.61
C ILE A 110 3.33 3.12 -4.94
N ALA A 111 2.19 3.75 -4.68
CA ALA A 111 0.86 3.28 -5.01
C ALA A 111 0.39 3.82 -6.38
#